data_AF-A0A2E1IKQ1-F1
#
_entry.id   AF-A0A2E1IKQ1-F1
#
_cell.length_a   1.000
_cell.length_b   1.000
_cell.length_c   1.000
_cell.angle_alpha   90.00
_cell.angle_beta   90.00
_cell.angle_gamma   90.00
#
_symmetry.space_group_name_H-M   'P 1'
#
loop_
_entity.id
_entity.type
_entity.pdbx_description
1 polymer ?
#
loop_
_entity_poly.entity_id
_entity_poly.type
_entity_poly.pdbx_seq_one_letter_code
_entity_poly.pdbx_strand_id
1 'polypeptide(L)'
;MNSNNSPSCPDRISHGELKAMIQSAPVESRRSDPVLDAFTADLSTWSKLTQQLLQSIVEEGDVIGQHHSPQQMMALGSFRTHLMLSLQALKAAQS
;
A
#
# COMPACT_ATOMS: atom_id res chain seq x y z
N MET A 1 -30.97 -27.54 36.80
CA MET A 1 -29.53 -27.42 36.52
C MET A 1 -29.37 -26.45 35.37
N ASN A 2 -29.28 -25.14 35.67
CA ASN A 2 -29.13 -24.09 34.67
C ASN A 2 -28.12 -23.09 35.24
N SER A 3 -26.95 -22.97 34.62
CA SER A 3 -26.09 -21.79 34.75
C SER A 3 -25.39 -21.56 33.43
N ASN A 4 -25.91 -20.56 32.72
CA ASN A 4 -25.42 -20.01 31.47
C ASN A 4 -23.95 -19.62 31.59
N ASN A 5 -23.12 -20.20 30.73
CA ASN A 5 -21.74 -19.79 30.53
C ASN A 5 -21.76 -18.59 29.56
N SER A 6 -21.96 -17.39 30.09
CA SER A 6 -21.82 -16.13 29.35
C SER A 6 -20.48 -15.50 29.73
N PRO A 7 -19.60 -15.12 28.79
CA PRO A 7 -18.43 -14.31 29.12
C PRO A 7 -18.94 -12.88 29.34
N SER A 8 -19.41 -12.59 30.55
CA SER A 8 -19.84 -11.25 30.92
C SER A 8 -18.59 -10.40 31.10
N CYS A 9 -18.40 -9.41 30.22
CA CYS A 9 -17.37 -8.40 30.40
C CYS A 9 -17.57 -7.77 31.79
N PRO A 10 -16.59 -7.84 32.71
CA PRO A 10 -16.78 -7.41 34.09
C PRO A 10 -17.00 -5.90 34.16
N ASP A 11 -18.06 -5.49 34.87
CA ASP A 11 -18.53 -4.09 34.98
C ASP A 11 -17.52 -3.17 35.72
N ARG A 12 -16.57 -3.74 36.47
CA ARG A 12 -15.43 -3.01 37.05
C ARG A 12 -14.19 -3.90 37.05
N ILE A 13 -13.09 -3.40 36.49
CA ILE A 13 -11.77 -4.03 36.49
C ILE A 13 -10.79 -3.18 37.30
N SER A 14 -9.98 -3.82 38.15
CA SER A 14 -8.86 -3.13 38.80
C SER A 14 -7.74 -2.88 37.79
N HIS A 15 -6.90 -1.87 38.05
CA HIS A 15 -5.75 -1.56 37.19
C HIS A 15 -4.80 -2.78 37.03
N GLY A 16 -4.68 -3.61 38.06
CA GLY A 16 -3.89 -4.84 38.01
C GLY A 16 -4.50 -5.90 37.09
N GLU A 17 -5.83 -6.08 37.14
CA GLU A 17 -6.55 -7.02 36.28
C GLU A 17 -6.55 -6.57 34.82
N LEU A 18 -6.72 -5.27 34.56
CA LEU A 18 -6.58 -4.71 33.21
C LEU A 18 -5.19 -4.98 32.64
N LYS A 19 -4.15 -4.73 33.44
CA LYS A 19 -2.76 -5.00 33.03
C LYS A 19 -2.54 -6.48 32.76
N ALA A 20 -3.06 -7.36 33.61
CA ALA A 20 -3.00 -8.81 33.39
C ALA A 20 -3.75 -9.22 32.12
N MET A 21 -4.94 -8.66 31.87
CA MET A 21 -5.73 -8.93 30.66
C MET A 21 -4.99 -8.48 29.40
N ILE A 22 -4.39 -7.28 29.39
CA ILE A 22 -3.59 -6.77 28.27
C ILE A 22 -2.34 -7.64 28.04
N GLN A 23 -1.70 -8.10 29.11
CA GLN A 23 -0.52 -8.98 29.01
C GLN A 23 -0.88 -10.41 28.59
N SER A 24 -2.08 -10.88 28.92
CA SER A 24 -2.60 -12.19 28.54
C SER A 24 -3.30 -12.19 27.19
N ALA A 25 -3.65 -11.00 26.66
CA ALA A 25 -4.22 -10.88 25.35
C ALA A 25 -3.20 -11.44 24.36
N PRO A 26 -3.58 -12.42 23.53
CA PRO A 26 -2.70 -12.85 22.45
C PRO A 26 -2.40 -11.60 21.64
N VAL A 27 -1.12 -11.27 21.52
CA VAL A 27 -0.69 -10.31 20.51
C VAL A 27 -1.29 -10.83 19.23
N GLU A 28 -2.25 -10.10 18.65
CA GLU A 28 -2.73 -10.34 17.31
C GLU A 28 -1.53 -10.05 16.40
N SER A 29 -0.61 -11.01 16.34
CA SER A 29 0.39 -11.10 15.30
C SER A 29 -0.44 -11.21 14.04
N ARG A 30 -0.58 -10.08 13.36
CA ARG A 30 -1.06 -9.97 11.99
C ARG A 30 -0.38 -11.13 11.26
N ARG A 31 -1.13 -12.20 10.97
CA ARG A 31 -0.57 -13.33 10.26
C ARG A 31 -0.12 -12.76 8.92
N SER A 32 1.18 -12.61 8.74
CA SER A 32 1.78 -12.25 7.47
C SER A 32 1.24 -13.23 6.44
N ASP A 33 0.37 -12.76 5.55
CA ASP A 33 -0.04 -13.54 4.41
C ASP A 33 1.10 -13.40 3.40
N PRO A 34 1.92 -14.45 3.21
CA PRO A 34 3.12 -14.35 2.38
C PRO A 34 2.79 -13.96 0.93
N VAL A 35 1.57 -14.24 0.47
CA VAL A 35 1.09 -13.84 -0.87
C VAL A 35 0.85 -12.33 -0.91
N LEU A 36 0.19 -11.78 0.11
CA LEU A 36 -0.07 -10.35 0.22
C LEU A 36 1.23 -9.54 0.37
N ASP A 37 2.18 -10.08 1.14
CA ASP A 37 3.49 -9.44 1.35
C ASP A 37 4.31 -9.42 0.05
N ALA A 38 4.32 -10.51 -0.71
CA ALA A 38 4.97 -10.58 -2.02
C ALA A 38 4.33 -9.60 -3.02
N PHE A 39 3.00 -9.58 -3.11
CA PHE A 39 2.29 -8.65 -3.99
C PHE A 39 2.56 -7.18 -3.63
N THR A 40 2.63 -6.87 -2.33
CA THR A 40 2.98 -5.51 -1.86
C THR A 40 4.41 -5.14 -2.21
N ALA A 41 5.35 -6.09 -2.15
CA ALA A 41 6.74 -5.89 -2.57
C ALA A 41 6.85 -5.62 -4.09
N ASP A 42 6.09 -6.36 -4.89
CA ASP A 42 6.02 -6.15 -6.34
C ASP A 42 5.45 -4.78 -6.68
N LEU A 43 4.37 -4.35 -6.02
CA LEU A 43 3.78 -3.02 -6.19
C LEU A 43 4.75 -1.89 -5.80
N SER A 44 5.50 -2.06 -4.71
CA SER A 44 6.56 -1.12 -4.31
C SER A 44 7.66 -1.03 -5.36
N THR A 45 8.09 -2.17 -5.91
CA THR A 45 9.12 -2.22 -6.96
C THR A 45 8.63 -1.54 -8.23
N TRP A 46 7.41 -1.87 -8.67
CA TRP A 46 6.78 -1.24 -9.82
C TRP A 46 6.64 0.28 -9.64
N SER A 47 6.23 0.75 -8.45
CA SER A 47 6.14 2.18 -8.16
C SER A 47 7.48 2.88 -8.32
N LYS A 48 8.56 2.31 -7.78
CA LYS A 48 9.91 2.89 -7.87
C LYS A 48 10.40 2.96 -9.32
N LEU A 49 10.25 1.86 -10.07
CA LEU A 49 10.65 1.82 -11.48
C LEU A 49 9.85 2.83 -12.33
N THR A 50 8.55 2.96 -12.06
CA THR A 50 7.69 3.92 -12.76
C THR A 50 8.10 5.36 -12.46
N GLN A 51 8.46 5.68 -11.21
CA GLN A 51 8.98 7.00 -10.84
C GLN A 51 10.32 7.31 -11.54
N GLN A 52 11.23 6.33 -11.62
CA GLN A 52 12.50 6.48 -12.33
C GLN A 52 12.28 6.72 -13.83
N LEU A 53 11.40 5.92 -14.46
CA LEU A 53 11.06 6.09 -15.87
C LEU A 53 10.46 7.48 -16.15
N LEU A 54 9.55 7.95 -15.29
CA LEU A 54 8.97 9.28 -15.41
C LEU A 54 10.03 10.38 -15.33
N GLN A 55 11.04 10.21 -14.47
CA GLN A 55 12.17 11.13 -14.37
C GLN A 55 13.03 11.11 -15.65
N SER A 56 13.37 9.93 -16.17
CA SER A 56 14.11 9.79 -17.43
C SER A 56 13.37 10.42 -18.62
N ILE A 57 12.05 10.27 -18.70
CA ILE A 57 11.23 10.91 -19.74
C ILE A 57 11.33 12.45 -19.66
N VAL A 58 11.45 13.02 -18.46
CA VAL A 58 11.62 14.47 -18.28
C VAL A 58 13.03 14.91 -18.68
N GLU A 59 14.05 14.15 -18.29
CA GLU A 59 15.46 14.48 -18.57
C GLU A 59 15.82 14.32 -20.04
N GLU A 60 15.27 13.29 -20.71
CA GLU A 60 15.56 12.97 -22.10
C GLU A 60 14.54 13.59 -23.08
N GLY A 61 13.54 14.31 -22.58
CA GLY A 61 12.41 14.81 -23.39
C GLY A 61 12.81 15.64 -24.61
N ASP A 62 13.86 16.46 -24.48
CA ASP A 62 14.39 17.27 -25.59
C ASP A 62 15.14 16.45 -26.63
N VAL A 63 15.84 15.40 -26.22
CA VAL A 63 16.56 14.48 -27.12
C VAL A 63 15.57 13.56 -27.83
N ILE A 64 14.56 13.06 -27.11
CA ILE A 64 13.45 12.30 -27.66
C ILE A 64 12.70 13.15 -28.69
N GLY A 65 12.44 14.43 -28.40
CA GLY A 65 11.77 15.35 -29.32
C GLY A 65 12.45 15.52 -30.69
N GLN A 66 13.76 15.35 -30.78
CA GLN A 66 14.52 15.53 -32.03
C GLN A 66 14.39 14.34 -33.00
N HIS A 67 14.07 13.16 -32.50
CA HIS A 67 14.03 11.91 -33.29
C HIS A 67 12.63 11.33 -33.49
N HIS A 68 11.59 11.98 -32.92
CA HIS A 68 10.23 11.46 -32.91
C HIS A 68 9.26 12.36 -33.68
N SER A 69 8.25 11.75 -34.30
CA SER A 69 7.17 12.48 -34.95
C SER A 69 6.27 13.16 -33.92
N PRO A 70 5.51 14.21 -34.31
CA PRO A 70 4.54 14.85 -33.43
C PRO A 70 3.54 13.86 -32.81
N GLN A 71 3.12 12.83 -33.55
CA GLN A 71 2.21 11.80 -33.05
C GLN A 71 2.85 10.92 -31.96
N GLN A 72 4.14 10.58 -32.12
CA GLN A 72 4.88 9.84 -31.11
C GLN A 72 5.08 10.67 -29.83
N MET A 73 5.34 11.97 -29.97
CA MET A 73 5.44 12.89 -28.83
C MET A 73 4.12 13.01 -28.07
N MET A 74 2.99 13.10 -28.78
CA MET A 74 1.66 13.09 -28.15
C MET A 74 1.37 11.76 -27.44
N ALA A 75 1.70 10.62 -28.06
CA ALA A 75 1.54 9.31 -27.46
C ALA A 75 2.38 9.17 -26.17
N LEU A 76 3.63 9.66 -26.19
CA LEU A 76 4.51 9.66 -25.01
C LEU A 76 3.96 10.56 -23.89
N GLY A 77 3.42 11.74 -24.22
CA GLY A 77 2.76 12.62 -23.26
C GLY A 77 1.52 11.98 -22.62
N SER A 78 0.70 11.30 -23.42
CA SER A 78 -0.44 10.52 -22.92
C SER A 78 0.02 9.38 -22.01
N PHE A 79 1.04 8.63 -22.43
CA PHE A 79 1.62 7.54 -21.65
C PHE A 79 2.14 8.02 -20.29
N ARG A 80 2.91 9.11 -20.26
CA ARG A 80 3.38 9.76 -19.02
C ARG A 80 2.22 10.09 -18.08
N THR A 81 1.13 10.63 -18.62
CA THR A 81 -0.06 10.97 -17.83
C THR A 81 -0.69 9.73 -17.21
N HIS A 82 -0.83 8.64 -17.96
CA HIS A 82 -1.37 7.38 -17.45
C HIS A 82 -0.50 6.77 -16.34
N LEU A 83 0.82 6.85 -16.46
CA LEU A 83 1.75 6.41 -15.40
C LEU A 83 1.62 7.24 -14.11
N MET A 84 1.41 8.56 -14.24
CA MET A 84 1.18 9.40 -13.06
C MET A 84 -0.14 9.07 -12.38
N LEU A 85 -1.21 8.86 -13.15
CA LEU A 85 -2.53 8.50 -12.62
C LEU A 85 -2.51 7.12 -11.94
N SER A 86 -1.80 6.14 -12.50
CA SER A 86 -1.69 4.81 -11.89
C SER A 86 -0.92 4.84 -10.57
N LEU A 87 0.13 5.68 -10.45
CA LEU A 87 0.81 5.91 -9.18
C LEU A 87 -0.10 6.58 -8.14
N GLN A 88 -0.92 7.55 -8.54
CA GLN A 88 -1.90 8.19 -7.65
C GLN A 88 -2.95 7.21 -7.16
N ALA A 89 -3.49 6.38 -8.07
CA ALA A 89 -4.44 5.33 -7.75
C ALA A 89 -3.82 4.30 -6.79
N LEU A 90 -2.57 3.87 -7.04
CA LEU A 90 -1.85 2.95 -6.17
C LEU A 90 -1.67 3.54 -4.77
N LYS A 91 -1.27 4.81 -4.66
CA LYS A 91 -1.14 5.51 -3.38
C LYS A 91 -2.48 5.53 -2.62
N ALA A 92 -3.58 5.84 -3.32
CA ALA A 92 -4.91 5.86 -2.72
C ALA A 92 -5.38 4.47 -2.25
N ALA A 93 -5.05 3.41 -2.98
CA ALA A 93 -5.37 2.04 -2.61
C ALA A 93 -4.56 1.51 -1.40
N GLN A 94 -3.42 2.13 -1.10
CA GLN A 94 -2.54 1.79 0.03
C GLN A 94 -2.75 2.70 1.26
N SER A 95 -3.61 3.72 1.15
CA SER A 95 -3.95 4.67 2.22
C SER A 95 -5.05 4.11 3.12
#